data_AF-A0A7Y1U6Z4-F1
#
_entry.id   AF-A0A7Y1U6Z4-F1
#
_cell.length_a   1.000
_cell.length_b   1.000
_cell.length_c   1.000
_cell.angle_alpha   90.00
_cell.angle_beta   90.00
_cell.angle_gamma   90.00
#
_symmetry.space_group_name_H-M   'P 1'
#
loop_
_entity.id
_entity.type
_entity.pdbx_description
1 polymer ?
#
loop_
_entity_poly.entity_id
_entity_poly.type
_entity_poly.pdbx_seq_one_letter_code
_entity_poly.pdbx_strand_id
1 'polypeptide(L)'
;MMKFQPENKEEPRKGSLLISEPFMDDPYFKRTVILLCEHNEEGSFGFVLNRYIDVKVHDIISDIPELDNRISVGGPVRNENLFYLHRLGDQLEGSSEVAQGVYMGGHFDVLKDKIKNKVVDPAEIRFFIVFSQ
;
A
#
# COMPACT_ATOMS: atom_id res chain seq x y z
N MET A 1 -20.80 10.07 -27.92
CA MET A 1 -20.46 8.81 -27.19
C MET A 1 -21.18 8.84 -25.86
N MET A 2 -21.89 7.77 -25.50
CA MET A 2 -22.60 7.65 -24.23
C MET A 2 -21.57 7.35 -23.13
N LYS A 3 -21.41 8.26 -22.17
CA LYS A 3 -20.52 8.04 -21.01
C LYS A 3 -21.26 7.11 -20.04
N PHE A 4 -20.80 5.87 -19.94
CA PHE A 4 -21.24 4.97 -18.88
C PHE A 4 -20.47 5.33 -17.61
N GLN A 5 -21.09 6.09 -16.72
CA GLN A 5 -20.66 6.24 -15.33
C GLN A 5 -21.62 5.38 -14.49
N PRO A 6 -21.19 4.22 -13.97
CA PRO A 6 -22.02 3.48 -13.03
C PRO A 6 -22.26 4.37 -11.80
N GLU A 7 -23.51 4.48 -11.35
CA GLU A 7 -23.80 5.14 -10.08
C GLU A 7 -23.13 4.34 -8.95
N ASN A 8 -22.10 4.91 -8.34
CA ASN A 8 -21.57 4.42 -7.07
C ASN A 8 -22.31 5.12 -5.93
N LYS A 9 -23.04 4.35 -5.12
CA LYS A 9 -23.79 4.88 -3.96
C LYS A 9 -23.02 4.74 -2.65
N GLU A 10 -21.81 4.16 -2.70
CA GLU A 10 -20.96 3.97 -1.54
C GLU A 10 -20.08 5.19 -1.30
N GLU A 11 -20.18 5.77 -0.11
CA GLU A 11 -19.25 6.79 0.36
C GLU A 11 -17.86 6.18 0.60
N PRO A 12 -16.77 6.89 0.26
CA PRO A 12 -15.41 6.48 0.59
C PRO A 12 -15.26 6.26 2.11
N ARG A 13 -14.54 5.19 2.47
CA ARG A 13 -14.20 4.87 3.86
C ARG A 13 -12.89 4.10 3.90
N LYS A 14 -12.31 3.96 5.08
CA LYS A 14 -11.19 3.04 5.32
C LYS A 14 -11.54 1.65 4.78
N GLY A 15 -10.62 1.08 3.99
CA GLY A 15 -10.78 -0.20 3.30
C GLY A 15 -11.42 -0.12 1.90
N SER A 16 -11.95 1.04 1.49
CA SER A 16 -12.48 1.21 0.12
C SER A 16 -11.37 1.15 -0.92
N LEU A 17 -11.69 0.57 -2.08
CA LEU A 17 -10.89 0.68 -3.29
C LEU A 17 -11.43 1.82 -4.17
N LEU A 18 -10.59 2.81 -4.43
CA LEU A 18 -10.88 3.86 -5.40
C LEU A 18 -10.31 3.45 -6.76
N ILE A 19 -11.15 3.47 -7.77
CA ILE A 19 -10.77 3.14 -9.14
C ILE A 19 -10.88 4.41 -9.97
N SER A 20 -9.76 4.82 -10.57
CA SER A 20 -9.74 6.01 -11.42
C SER A 20 -10.70 5.86 -12.60
N GLU A 21 -11.35 6.94 -13.00
CA GLU A 21 -12.15 6.94 -14.22
C GLU A 21 -11.28 6.60 -15.45
N PRO A 22 -11.83 5.90 -16.47
CA PRO A 22 -11.08 5.50 -17.66
C PRO A 22 -10.37 6.65 -18.39
N PHE A 23 -10.97 7.85 -18.34
CA PHE A 23 -10.51 9.05 -19.06
C PHE A 23 -9.96 10.13 -18.13
N MET A 24 -9.52 9.76 -16.92
CA MET A 24 -8.87 10.69 -16.01
C MET A 24 -7.57 11.22 -16.63
N ASP A 25 -7.46 12.55 -16.74
CA ASP A 25 -6.32 13.22 -17.36
C ASP A 25 -5.18 13.51 -16.38
N ASP A 26 -5.45 13.48 -15.07
CA ASP A 26 -4.43 13.65 -14.04
C ASP A 26 -3.39 12.50 -14.14
N PRO A 27 -2.11 12.78 -14.46
CA PRO A 27 -1.11 11.75 -14.63
C PRO A 27 -0.82 10.96 -13.34
N TYR A 28 -1.04 11.55 -12.16
CA TYR A 28 -0.84 10.87 -10.88
C TYR A 28 -1.95 9.87 -10.57
N PHE A 29 -3.16 10.09 -11.08
CA PHE A 29 -4.31 9.23 -10.78
C PHE A 29 -4.86 8.46 -11.98
N LYS A 30 -4.36 8.74 -13.18
CA LYS A 30 -4.76 8.00 -14.38
C LYS A 30 -4.45 6.51 -14.24
N ARG A 31 -5.48 5.69 -14.47
CA ARG A 31 -5.45 4.22 -14.43
C ARG A 31 -4.96 3.68 -13.09
N THR A 32 -5.27 4.33 -11.97
CA THR A 32 -4.89 3.86 -10.64
C THR A 32 -6.00 3.07 -9.95
N VAL A 33 -5.58 2.15 -9.10
CA VAL A 33 -6.41 1.53 -8.07
C VAL A 33 -5.79 1.88 -6.73
N ILE A 34 -6.53 2.55 -5.86
CA ILE A 34 -6.05 3.02 -4.55
C ILE A 34 -6.78 2.28 -3.44
N LEU A 35 -6.05 1.76 -2.45
CA LEU A 35 -6.63 1.31 -1.19
C LEU A 35 -6.62 2.46 -0.17
N LEU A 36 -7.78 2.89 0.30
CA LEU A 36 -7.88 3.85 1.40
C LEU A 36 -7.52 3.16 2.73
N CYS A 37 -6.41 3.58 3.33
CA CYS A 37 -5.92 3.09 4.61
C CYS A 37 -6.47 3.91 5.78
N GLU A 38 -6.71 5.20 5.55
CA GLU A 38 -7.38 6.11 6.49
C GLU A 38 -8.31 7.05 5.72
N HIS A 39 -9.45 7.38 6.33
CA HIS A 39 -10.41 8.35 5.82
C HIS A 39 -11.19 8.92 7.00
N ASN A 40 -10.93 10.17 7.36
CA ASN A 40 -11.55 10.87 8.48
C ASN A 40 -11.66 12.38 8.16
N GLU A 41 -12.09 13.18 9.14
CA GLU A 41 -12.25 14.63 8.98
C GLU A 41 -10.93 15.39 8.70
N GLU A 42 -9.79 14.81 9.08
CA GLU A 42 -8.46 15.39 8.84
C GLU A 42 -7.95 15.10 7.43
N GLY A 43 -8.47 14.07 6.77
CA GLY A 43 -8.14 13.74 5.39
C GLY A 43 -8.21 12.26 5.05
N SER A 44 -7.55 11.91 3.94
CA SER A 44 -7.48 10.54 3.43
C SER A 44 -6.04 10.15 3.15
N PHE A 45 -5.70 8.91 3.48
CA PHE A 45 -4.42 8.31 3.17
C PHE A 45 -4.63 6.94 2.55
N GLY A 46 -3.84 6.59 1.54
CA GLY A 46 -3.98 5.32 0.84
C GLY A 46 -2.81 5.02 -0.09
N PHE A 47 -2.80 3.81 -0.62
CA PHE A 47 -1.72 3.32 -1.49
C PHE A 47 -2.21 2.99 -2.89
N VAL A 48 -1.44 3.37 -3.91
CA VAL A 48 -1.68 2.92 -5.28
C VAL A 48 -1.24 1.47 -5.45
N LEU A 49 -2.19 0.58 -5.70
CA LEU A 49 -2.01 -0.87 -5.78
C LEU A 49 -1.55 -1.38 -7.15
N ASN A 50 -1.52 -0.56 -8.18
CA ASN A 50 -1.20 -1.00 -9.54
C ASN A 50 -0.09 -0.19 -10.21
N ARG A 51 0.77 0.43 -9.40
CA ARG A 51 1.99 1.11 -9.85
C ARG A 51 3.19 0.55 -9.12
N TYR A 52 4.03 -0.18 -9.84
CA TYR A 52 5.26 -0.77 -9.33
C TYR A 52 6.46 0.07 -9.76
N ILE A 53 7.51 0.04 -8.95
CA ILE A 53 8.83 0.56 -9.32
C ILE A 53 9.82 -0.59 -9.50
N ASP A 54 10.82 -0.35 -10.33
CA ASP A 54 11.92 -1.29 -10.55
C ASP A 54 13.02 -1.07 -9.51
N VAL A 55 12.65 -1.28 -8.23
CA VAL A 55 13.56 -1.18 -7.08
C VAL A 55 13.27 -2.37 -6.18
N LYS A 56 14.32 -3.03 -5.69
CA LYS A 56 14.18 -4.16 -4.77
C LYS A 56 14.19 -3.67 -3.33
N VAL A 57 13.48 -4.39 -2.46
CA VAL A 57 13.34 -4.00 -1.03
C VAL A 57 14.68 -3.99 -0.31
N HIS A 58 15.57 -4.92 -0.66
CA HIS A 58 16.91 -4.99 -0.08
C HIS A 58 17.82 -3.82 -0.48
N ASP A 59 17.52 -3.11 -1.58
CA ASP A 59 18.29 -1.93 -1.99
C ASP A 59 17.99 -0.70 -1.11
N ILE A 60 16.82 -0.71 -0.45
CA ILE A 60 16.36 0.40 0.41
C ILE A 60 16.56 0.08 1.89
N ILE A 61 16.41 -1.20 2.26
CA ILE A 61 16.43 -1.65 3.64
C ILE A 61 17.61 -2.58 3.85
N SER A 62 18.61 -2.08 4.57
CA SER A 62 19.73 -2.88 5.05
C SER A 62 19.23 -4.05 5.91
N ASP A 63 19.94 -5.17 5.84
CA ASP A 63 19.67 -6.39 6.62
C ASP A 63 18.35 -7.11 6.30
N ILE A 64 17.70 -6.85 5.16
CA ILE A 64 16.66 -7.74 4.62
C ILE A 64 17.29 -8.65 3.55
N PRO A 65 17.08 -9.98 3.59
CA PRO A 65 17.56 -10.87 2.53
C PRO A 65 16.88 -10.52 1.20
N GLU A 66 17.45 -10.97 0.07
CA GLU A 66 16.78 -10.78 -1.22
C GLU A 66 15.40 -11.46 -1.22
N LEU A 67 14.36 -10.68 -1.51
CA LEU A 67 12.98 -11.12 -1.62
C LEU A 67 12.54 -10.96 -3.07
N ASP A 68 11.79 -11.93 -3.58
CA ASP A 68 11.10 -11.81 -4.88
C ASP A 68 9.80 -11.02 -4.68
N ASN A 69 9.93 -9.75 -4.29
CA ASN A 69 8.81 -8.85 -4.07
C ASN A 69 8.96 -7.56 -4.87
N ARG A 70 7.82 -6.97 -5.23
CA ARG A 70 7.76 -5.69 -5.94
C ARG A 70 7.42 -4.57 -4.98
N ILE A 71 8.08 -3.44 -5.14
CA ILE A 71 7.75 -2.21 -4.44
C ILE A 71 6.75 -1.41 -5.27
N SER A 72 5.83 -0.74 -4.59
CA SER A 72 4.86 0.16 -5.20
C SER A 72 5.07 1.61 -4.76
N VAL A 73 4.62 2.57 -5.56
CA VAL A 73 4.59 3.99 -5.14
C VAL A 73 3.28 4.28 -4.42
N GLY A 74 3.33 4.79 -3.19
CA GLY A 74 2.15 5.07 -2.38
C GLY A 74 1.41 6.37 -2.74
N GLY A 75 2.12 7.40 -3.22
CA GLY A 75 1.56 8.73 -3.53
C GLY A 75 2.51 9.87 -3.12
N PRO A 76 2.11 11.15 -3.27
CA PRO A 76 2.92 12.29 -2.82
C PRO A 76 2.73 12.60 -1.33
N VAL A 77 3.71 12.28 -0.50
CA VAL A 77 3.78 12.71 0.92
C VAL A 77 5.24 12.89 1.34
N ARG A 78 5.49 13.80 2.28
CA ARG A 78 6.83 14.11 2.83
C ARG A 78 7.41 12.98 3.67
N ASN A 79 8.73 12.86 3.57
CA ASN A 79 9.65 11.95 4.26
C ASN A 79 9.75 10.54 3.66
N GLU A 80 10.98 10.02 3.63
CA GLU A 80 11.40 8.69 3.17
C GLU A 80 10.83 7.58 4.07
N ASN A 81 9.51 7.50 4.17
CA ASN A 81 8.84 6.50 4.98
C ASN A 81 8.50 5.30 4.10
N LEU A 82 9.15 4.18 4.40
CA LEU A 82 8.74 2.88 3.90
C LEU A 82 7.45 2.46 4.62
N PHE A 83 6.41 2.18 3.85
CA PHE A 83 5.19 1.57 4.35
C PHE A 83 5.07 0.15 3.84
N TYR A 84 4.26 -0.66 4.50
CA TYR A 84 3.95 -1.99 4.03
C TYR A 84 2.55 -2.42 4.44
N LEU A 85 1.92 -3.17 3.53
CA LEU A 85 0.71 -3.93 3.79
C LEU A 85 1.09 -5.40 3.97
N HIS A 86 0.39 -6.12 4.84
CA HIS A 86 0.63 -7.53 5.08
C HIS A 86 -0.63 -8.29 5.53
N ARG A 87 -0.53 -9.62 5.63
CA ARG A 87 -1.61 -10.51 6.12
C ARG A 87 -1.34 -11.13 7.50
N LEU A 88 -0.27 -10.70 8.16
CA LEU A 88 0.20 -11.30 9.43
C LEU A 88 -0.65 -10.98 10.66
N GLY A 89 -1.53 -9.98 10.58
CA GLY A 89 -2.43 -9.62 11.68
C GLY A 89 -1.72 -9.40 13.01
N ASP A 90 -2.18 -10.11 14.04
CA ASP A 90 -1.68 -10.08 15.41
C ASP A 90 -0.28 -10.66 15.60
N GLN A 91 0.24 -11.41 14.61
CA GLN A 91 1.63 -11.87 14.63
C GLN A 91 2.64 -10.72 14.55
N LEU A 92 2.20 -9.53 14.15
CA LEU A 92 3.00 -8.32 14.10
C LEU A 92 2.36 -7.25 14.99
N GLU A 93 2.93 -7.06 16.17
CA GLU A 93 2.44 -6.05 17.12
C GLU A 93 2.46 -4.64 16.51
N GLY A 94 1.44 -3.84 16.82
CA GLY A 94 1.28 -2.49 16.29
C GLY A 94 0.67 -2.42 14.88
N SER A 95 0.25 -3.56 14.31
CA SER A 95 -0.46 -3.59 13.02
C SER A 95 -1.85 -2.98 13.12
N SER A 96 -2.25 -2.22 12.10
CA SER A 96 -3.59 -1.65 11.96
C SER A 96 -4.35 -2.36 10.84
N GLU A 97 -5.48 -2.98 11.14
CA GLU A 97 -6.32 -3.59 10.09
C GLU A 97 -6.93 -2.50 9.20
N VAL A 98 -6.73 -2.59 7.89
CA VAL A 98 -7.22 -1.64 6.88
C VAL A 98 -8.45 -2.18 6.16
N ALA A 99 -8.41 -3.45 5.80
CA ALA A 99 -9.50 -4.21 5.22
C ALA A 99 -9.44 -5.64 5.77
N GLN A 100 -10.48 -6.43 5.54
CA GLN A 100 -10.56 -7.80 6.08
C GLN A 100 -9.30 -8.61 5.73
N GLY A 101 -8.50 -8.93 6.76
CA GLY A 101 -7.26 -9.70 6.61
C GLY A 101 -6.10 -8.95 5.95
N VAL A 102 -6.19 -7.62 5.81
CA VAL A 102 -5.14 -6.75 5.27
C VAL A 102 -4.78 -5.71 6.32
N TYR A 103 -3.53 -5.74 6.74
CA TYR A 103 -3.00 -4.92 7.81
C TYR A 103 -1.91 -3.98 7.28
N MET A 104 -1.78 -2.83 7.91
CA MET A 104 -0.75 -1.83 7.63
C MET A 104 0.14 -1.63 8.84
N GLY A 105 1.45 -1.49 8.59
CA GLY A 105 2.42 -1.16 9.63
C GLY A 105 2.67 -2.29 10.61
N GLY A 106 3.05 -1.94 11.84
CA GLY A 106 3.55 -2.87 12.84
C GLY A 106 5.02 -2.64 13.18
N HIS A 107 5.51 -3.34 14.20
CA HIS A 107 6.91 -3.26 14.63
C HIS A 107 7.84 -3.83 13.56
N PHE A 108 8.52 -2.94 12.85
CA PHE A 108 9.32 -3.30 11.69
C PHE A 108 10.46 -4.29 11.99
N ASP A 109 11.06 -4.22 13.19
CA ASP A 109 12.10 -5.17 13.61
C ASP A 109 11.56 -6.62 13.71
N VAL A 110 10.33 -6.79 14.20
CA VAL A 110 9.67 -8.10 14.25
C VAL A 110 9.41 -8.63 12.84
N LEU A 111 9.00 -7.77 11.91
CA LEU A 111 8.82 -8.14 10.51
C LEU A 111 10.16 -8.60 9.89
N LYS A 112 11.23 -7.83 10.09
CA LYS A 112 12.57 -8.17 9.59
C LYS A 112 13.03 -9.54 10.12
N ASP A 113 12.86 -9.79 11.39
CA ASP A 113 13.23 -11.08 11.99
C ASP A 113 12.41 -12.24 11.41
N LYS A 114 11.12 -12.03 11.17
CA LYS A 114 10.27 -13.04 10.52
C LYS A 114 10.73 -13.33 9.08
N ILE A 115 11.08 -12.30 8.31
CA ILE A 115 11.61 -12.43 6.96
C ILE A 115 12.94 -13.21 6.97
N LYS A 116 13.89 -12.81 7.82
CA LYS A 116 15.21 -13.47 7.94
C LYS A 116 15.08 -14.96 8.28
N ASN A 117 14.17 -15.29 9.18
CA ASN A 117 13.92 -16.66 9.62
C ASN A 117 13.01 -17.45 8.66
N LYS A 118 12.58 -16.86 7.54
CA LYS A 118 11.68 -17.49 6.54
C LYS A 118 10.37 -18.03 7.14
N VAL A 119 9.87 -17.36 8.18
CA VAL A 119 8.59 -17.70 8.84
C VAL A 119 7.42 -16.88 8.29
N VAL A 120 7.66 -16.11 7.23
CA VAL A 120 6.66 -15.38 6.47
C VAL A 120 6.89 -15.61 4.99
N ASP A 121 5.83 -15.78 4.22
CA ASP A 121 5.90 -15.78 2.76
C ASP A 121 6.05 -14.32 2.29
N PRO A 122 7.12 -13.97 1.54
CA PRO A 122 7.28 -12.62 1.00
C PRO A 122 6.09 -12.13 0.17
N ALA A 123 5.29 -13.03 -0.43
CA ALA A 123 4.08 -12.68 -1.15
C ALA A 123 2.94 -12.16 -0.25
N GLU A 124 3.01 -12.40 1.06
CA GLU A 124 2.08 -11.85 2.04
C GLU A 124 2.42 -10.43 2.46
N ILE A 125 3.54 -9.86 1.96
CA ILE A 125 4.01 -8.53 2.29
C ILE A 125 4.14 -7.71 1.01
N ARG A 126 3.60 -6.50 1.04
CA ARG A 126 3.76 -5.55 -0.05
C ARG A 126 4.31 -4.24 0.48
N PHE A 127 5.46 -3.83 -0.05
CA PHE A 127 6.14 -2.60 0.35
C PHE A 127 5.75 -1.43 -0.55
N PHE A 128 5.71 -0.25 0.05
CA PHE A 128 5.35 1.02 -0.57
C PHE A 128 6.36 2.10 -0.20
N ILE A 129 6.80 2.86 -1.19
CA ILE A 129 7.57 4.10 -0.97
C ILE A 129 6.69 5.28 -1.36
N VAL A 130 6.73 6.32 -0.55
CA VAL A 130 5.95 7.53 -0.75
C VAL A 130 6.95 8.65 -1.08
N PHE A 131 6.85 9.25 -2.26
CA PHE A 131 7.76 10.30 -2.73
C PHE A 131 7.03 11.63 -2.75
N SER A 132 7.49 12.64 -2.01
CA SER A 132 7.05 14.03 -2.25
C SER A 132 7.66 14.52 -3.57
N GLN A 133 6.84 15.15 -4.41
CA GLN A 133 7.38 16.17 -5.32
C GLN A 133 7.47 17.51 -4.59
#